data_AF-A0A2B8B9D4-F1
#
_entry.id   AF-A0A2B8B9D4-F1
#
_cell.length_a   1.000
_cell.length_b   1.000
_cell.length_c   1.000
_cell.angle_alpha   90.00
_cell.angle_beta   90.00
_cell.angle_gamma   90.00
#
_symmetry.space_group_name_H-M   'P 1'
#
loop_
_entity.id
_entity.type
_entity.pdbx_description
1 polymer ?
#
loop_
_entity_poly.entity_id
_entity_poly.type
_entity_poly.pdbx_seq_one_letter_code
_entity_poly.pdbx_strand_id
1 'polypeptide(L)'
;MTQSASSGPKRTTIEPGIVMMRQGERGDRAWLIESGELEVLLTAADGSIRRLGVVGKGAVVGEMALIDDGERSATVRALTEVTCVEVTRDAFRSLLKRSPPLASYLLQSLIAAIRRDYGLPPTERVGNAVDFRSTNSFQKVVDRRMIREGHVFFSPNDPVNAAYLIQSGRVALRPGRGTLGEEIASFGPGSLFGEIYLLTGRPPDVTAVAVSGGICEVIDKRSFEDAVMAMPPILKSLTRIYIAQLTKAKVG
;
A
#
# COMPACT_ATOMS: atom_id res chain seq x y z
N MET A 1 43.22 -4.30 -21.08
CA MET A 1 41.84 -4.49 -21.58
C MET A 1 40.97 -4.81 -20.38
N THR A 2 40.31 -3.81 -19.81
CA THR A 2 39.42 -4.00 -18.68
C THR A 2 38.00 -3.86 -19.22
N GLN A 3 37.28 -4.98 -19.29
CA GLN A 3 35.88 -5.01 -19.69
C GLN A 3 35.07 -4.11 -18.75
N SER A 4 34.49 -3.06 -19.32
CA SER A 4 33.51 -2.20 -18.67
C SER A 4 32.26 -3.05 -18.45
N ALA A 5 32.03 -3.51 -17.21
CA ALA A 5 30.78 -4.16 -16.84
C ALA A 5 29.64 -3.15 -17.08
N SER A 6 28.66 -3.52 -17.90
CA SER A 6 27.51 -2.69 -18.22
C SER A 6 26.74 -2.35 -16.95
N SER A 7 26.74 -1.09 -16.51
CA SER A 7 26.06 -0.61 -15.29
C SER A 7 24.55 -0.44 -15.47
N GLY A 8 23.92 -1.31 -16.27
CA GLY A 8 22.49 -1.32 -16.51
C GLY A 8 21.76 -2.22 -15.50
N PRO A 9 20.46 -1.99 -15.28
CA PRO A 9 19.67 -2.87 -14.41
C PRO A 9 19.61 -4.28 -15.02
N LYS A 10 19.77 -5.32 -14.18
CA LYS A 10 19.86 -6.71 -14.63
C LYS A 10 18.49 -7.19 -15.13
N ARG A 11 18.38 -7.48 -16.43
CA ARG A 11 17.19 -8.05 -17.06
C ARG A 11 17.28 -9.57 -17.07
N THR A 12 16.16 -10.25 -16.78
CA THR A 12 16.06 -11.71 -16.71
C THR A 12 14.78 -12.18 -17.40
N THR A 13 14.83 -13.31 -18.08
CA THR A 13 13.67 -14.02 -18.61
C THR A 13 13.41 -15.27 -17.76
N ILE A 14 12.14 -15.52 -17.43
CA ILE A 14 11.68 -16.62 -16.58
C ILE A 14 10.67 -17.44 -17.37
N GLU A 15 10.92 -18.74 -17.49
CA GLU A 15 10.04 -19.69 -18.18
C GLU A 15 8.72 -19.92 -17.42
N PRO A 16 7.62 -20.29 -18.11
CA PRO A 16 6.37 -20.68 -17.46
C PRO A 16 6.57 -21.77 -16.39
N GLY A 17 5.85 -21.66 -15.29
CA GLY A 17 5.88 -22.61 -14.17
C GLY A 17 7.01 -22.41 -13.16
N ILE A 18 8.03 -21.60 -13.49
CA ILE A 18 9.14 -21.34 -12.57
C ILE A 18 8.68 -20.47 -11.39
N VAL A 19 9.03 -20.93 -10.18
CA VAL A 19 8.83 -20.17 -8.95
C VAL A 19 9.97 -19.18 -8.79
N MET A 20 9.63 -17.90 -8.80
CA MET A 20 10.57 -16.78 -8.79
C MET A 20 10.96 -16.36 -7.37
N MET A 21 10.04 -16.53 -6.41
CA MET A 21 10.29 -16.32 -4.98
C MET A 21 9.26 -17.12 -4.17
N ARG A 22 9.64 -17.59 -2.98
CA ARG A 22 8.74 -18.35 -2.09
C ARG A 22 8.38 -17.53 -0.86
N GLN A 23 7.15 -17.70 -0.40
CA GLN A 23 6.69 -17.15 0.87
C GLN A 23 7.62 -17.58 2.02
N GLY A 24 7.89 -16.66 2.95
CA GLY A 24 8.77 -16.90 4.10
C GLY A 24 10.27 -16.76 3.80
N GLU A 25 10.68 -16.70 2.53
CA GLU A 25 12.09 -16.43 2.21
C GLU A 25 12.44 -14.97 2.46
N ARG A 26 13.70 -14.69 2.82
CA ARG A 26 14.17 -13.29 2.85
C ARG A 26 14.27 -12.71 1.44
N GLY A 27 13.81 -11.47 1.27
CA GLY A 27 13.88 -10.76 0.01
C GLY A 27 14.91 -9.63 0.01
N ASP A 28 15.92 -9.69 -0.88
CA ASP A 28 16.92 -8.62 -1.06
C ASP A 28 16.71 -7.79 -2.33
N ARG A 29 15.85 -8.27 -3.25
CA ARG A 29 15.51 -7.66 -4.53
C ARG A 29 14.02 -7.78 -4.85
N ALA A 30 13.55 -6.94 -5.75
CA ALA A 30 12.23 -7.01 -6.36
C ALA A 30 12.41 -7.04 -7.89
N TRP A 31 11.32 -7.21 -8.63
CA TRP A 31 11.38 -7.24 -10.09
C TRP A 31 10.26 -6.45 -10.72
N LEU A 32 10.61 -5.56 -11.64
CA LEU A 32 9.67 -4.85 -12.52
C LEU A 32 9.36 -5.73 -13.72
N ILE A 33 8.09 -6.01 -13.95
CA ILE A 33 7.64 -6.88 -15.03
C ILE A 33 7.51 -6.06 -16.32
N GLU A 34 8.18 -6.49 -17.39
CA GLU A 34 8.13 -5.83 -18.70
C GLU A 34 7.19 -6.57 -19.67
N SER A 35 7.10 -7.90 -19.55
CA SER A 35 6.17 -8.75 -20.28
C SER A 35 5.85 -10.02 -19.49
N GLY A 36 4.74 -10.68 -19.85
CA GLY A 36 4.28 -11.91 -19.22
C GLY A 36 3.41 -11.71 -18.00
N GLU A 37 2.98 -12.84 -17.43
CA GLU A 37 2.09 -12.91 -16.28
C GLU A 37 2.67 -13.80 -15.18
N LEU A 38 2.49 -13.35 -13.94
CA LEU A 38 2.87 -14.05 -12.72
C LEU A 38 1.62 -14.23 -11.86
N GLU A 39 1.45 -15.40 -11.25
CA GLU A 39 0.47 -15.58 -10.19
C GLU A 39 1.11 -15.40 -8.82
N VAL A 40 0.31 -14.85 -7.89
CA VAL A 40 0.68 -14.65 -6.49
C VAL A 40 -0.10 -15.64 -5.65
N LEU A 41 0.61 -16.47 -4.89
CA LEU A 41 0.09 -17.61 -4.13
C LEU A 41 0.41 -17.41 -2.65
N LEU A 42 -0.62 -17.44 -1.82
CA LEU A 42 -0.50 -17.42 -0.36
C LEU A 42 -0.71 -18.84 0.18
N THR A 43 0.26 -19.32 0.95
CA THR A 43 0.12 -20.52 1.76
C THR A 43 -0.36 -20.12 3.15
N ALA A 44 -1.56 -20.57 3.53
CA ALA A 44 -2.13 -20.34 4.85
C ALA A 44 -1.49 -21.25 5.91
N ALA A 45 -1.77 -20.98 7.19
CA ALA A 45 -1.21 -21.73 8.31
C ALA A 45 -1.59 -23.22 8.31
N ASP A 46 -2.73 -23.58 7.72
CA ASP A 46 -3.20 -24.96 7.53
C ASP A 46 -2.56 -25.66 6.31
N GLY A 47 -1.66 -24.98 5.59
CA GLY A 47 -1.01 -25.47 4.39
C GLY A 47 -1.82 -25.29 3.10
N SER A 48 -3.05 -24.79 3.17
CA SER A 48 -3.85 -24.52 1.98
C SER A 48 -3.23 -23.40 1.13
N ILE A 49 -3.32 -23.52 -0.20
CA ILE A 49 -2.79 -22.55 -1.14
C ILE A 49 -3.94 -21.76 -1.77
N ARG A 50 -3.93 -20.44 -1.58
CA ARG A 50 -4.88 -19.49 -2.16
C ARG A 50 -4.17 -18.61 -3.18
N ARG A 51 -4.70 -18.54 -4.41
CA ARG A 51 -4.24 -17.55 -5.41
C ARG A 51 -4.81 -16.18 -5.07
N LEU A 52 -3.94 -15.23 -4.73
CA LEU A 52 -4.31 -13.84 -4.42
C LEU A 52 -4.63 -13.05 -5.69
N GLY A 53 -4.00 -13.40 -6.81
CA GLY A 53 -4.25 -12.76 -8.10
C GLY A 53 -3.17 -13.05 -9.13
N VAL A 54 -3.29 -12.35 -10.26
CA VAL A 54 -2.33 -12.36 -11.36
C VAL A 54 -1.82 -10.93 -11.56
N VAL A 55 -0.52 -10.79 -11.75
CA VAL A 55 0.17 -9.54 -12.04
C VAL A 55 0.96 -9.68 -13.32
N GLY A 56 1.10 -8.60 -14.07
CA GLY A 56 1.80 -8.60 -15.36
C GLY A 56 2.57 -7.31 -15.59
N LYS A 57 2.74 -6.94 -16.86
CA LYS A 57 3.49 -5.75 -17.30
C LYS A 57 3.20 -4.50 -16.44
N GLY A 58 4.27 -3.86 -15.97
CA GLY A 58 4.23 -2.64 -15.18
C GLY A 58 4.06 -2.85 -13.67
N ALA A 59 3.78 -4.08 -13.22
CA ALA A 59 3.82 -4.44 -11.81
C ALA A 59 5.26 -4.58 -11.33
N VAL A 60 5.48 -4.28 -10.04
CA VAL A 60 6.67 -4.73 -9.32
C VAL A 60 6.23 -5.84 -8.39
N VAL A 61 7.05 -6.89 -8.28
CA VAL A 61 6.83 -8.00 -7.35
C VAL A 61 7.99 -8.14 -6.39
N GLY A 62 7.69 -8.40 -5.12
CA GLY A 62 8.67 -8.62 -4.07
C GLY A 62 9.14 -7.33 -3.37
N GLU A 63 8.53 -6.20 -3.70
CA GLU A 63 8.75 -4.88 -3.11
C GLU A 63 8.42 -4.80 -1.63
N MET A 64 7.40 -5.51 -1.13
CA MET A 64 7.04 -5.49 0.30
C MET A 64 8.26 -5.80 1.19
N ALA A 65 8.98 -6.87 0.86
CA ALA A 65 10.20 -7.28 1.59
C ALA A 65 11.33 -6.22 1.53
N LEU A 66 11.36 -5.37 0.51
CA LEU A 66 12.34 -4.27 0.42
C LEU A 66 11.98 -3.09 1.33
N ILE A 67 10.69 -2.91 1.62
CA ILE A 67 10.15 -1.80 2.40
C ILE A 67 10.28 -2.07 3.88
N ASP A 68 9.83 -3.25 4.33
CA ASP A 68 9.78 -3.60 5.75
C ASP A 68 10.99 -4.43 6.22
N ASP A 69 11.91 -4.78 5.31
CA ASP A 69 13.04 -5.65 5.59
C ASP A 69 12.64 -7.05 6.08
N GLY A 70 11.44 -7.50 5.71
CA GLY A 70 10.88 -8.78 6.11
C GLY A 70 11.03 -9.89 5.07
N GLU A 71 10.29 -10.96 5.33
CA GLU A 71 10.15 -12.12 4.45
C GLU A 71 9.17 -11.84 3.30
N ARG A 72 9.27 -12.64 2.23
CA ARG A 72 8.30 -12.64 1.14
C ARG A 72 6.91 -12.97 1.69
N SER A 73 5.96 -12.10 1.42
CA SER A 73 4.56 -12.25 1.82
C SER A 73 3.83 -13.38 1.09
N ALA A 74 4.31 -13.77 -0.08
CA ALA A 74 3.66 -14.76 -0.93
C ALA A 74 4.69 -15.44 -1.85
N THR A 75 4.32 -16.62 -2.34
CA THR A 75 5.03 -17.30 -3.43
C THR A 75 4.60 -16.69 -4.75
N VAL A 76 5.54 -16.47 -5.67
CA VAL A 76 5.25 -15.95 -7.00
C VAL A 76 5.80 -16.89 -8.07
N ARG A 77 4.94 -17.25 -9.02
CA ARG A 77 5.22 -18.22 -10.08
C ARG A 77 4.85 -17.65 -11.45
N ALA A 78 5.68 -17.91 -12.44
CA ALA A 78 5.41 -17.54 -13.84
C ALA A 78 4.25 -18.35 -14.40
N LEU A 79 3.22 -17.69 -14.93
CA LEU A 79 2.13 -18.32 -15.70
C LEU A 79 2.49 -18.43 -17.18
N THR A 80 3.18 -17.41 -17.70
CA THR A 80 3.72 -17.35 -19.05
C THR A 80 5.24 -17.18 -18.99
N GLU A 81 5.90 -17.09 -20.14
CA GLU A 81 7.25 -16.54 -20.18
C GLU A 81 7.19 -15.08 -19.68
N VAL A 82 8.09 -14.72 -18.78
CA VAL A 82 8.13 -13.40 -18.12
C VAL A 82 9.49 -12.76 -18.35
N THR A 83 9.51 -11.56 -18.92
CA THR A 83 10.70 -10.70 -18.92
C THR A 83 10.58 -9.67 -17.82
N CYS A 84 11.60 -9.58 -16.97
CA CYS A 84 11.61 -8.65 -15.85
C CYS A 84 12.98 -8.02 -15.61
N VAL A 85 12.98 -6.89 -14.93
CA VAL A 85 14.17 -6.14 -14.56
C VAL A 85 14.30 -6.15 -13.05
N GLU A 86 15.48 -6.56 -12.57
CA GLU A 86 15.79 -6.58 -11.14
C GLU A 86 15.85 -5.15 -10.59
N VAL A 87 15.16 -4.95 -9.47
CA VAL A 87 15.18 -3.73 -8.67
C VAL A 87 15.83 -4.04 -7.34
N THR A 88 17.01 -3.46 -7.10
CA THR A 88 17.72 -3.64 -5.84
C THR A 88 17.03 -2.87 -4.71
N ARG A 89 17.28 -3.32 -3.47
CA ARG A 89 16.84 -2.61 -2.26
C ARG A 89 17.24 -1.15 -2.24
N ASP A 90 18.48 -0.84 -2.60
CA ASP A 90 18.98 0.53 -2.57
C ASP A 90 18.34 1.41 -3.63
N ALA A 91 18.11 0.87 -4.83
CA ALA A 91 17.36 1.57 -5.88
C ALA A 91 15.93 1.85 -5.40
N PHE A 92 15.24 0.86 -4.83
CA PHE A 92 13.88 1.03 -4.32
C PHE A 92 13.80 2.05 -3.16
N ARG A 93 14.72 1.96 -2.19
CA ARG A 93 14.80 2.92 -1.08
C ARG A 93 15.14 4.33 -1.55
N SER A 94 15.97 4.48 -2.58
CA SER A 94 16.27 5.77 -3.19
C SER A 94 15.02 6.40 -3.81
N LEU A 95 14.17 5.60 -4.47
CA LEU A 95 12.88 6.07 -4.99
C LEU A 95 11.95 6.56 -3.86
N LEU A 96 11.85 5.81 -2.75
CA LEU A 96 11.06 6.22 -1.58
C LEU A 96 11.58 7.52 -0.96
N LYS A 97 12.90 7.65 -0.79
CA LYS A 97 13.53 8.85 -0.20
C LYS A 97 13.32 10.11 -1.03
N ARG A 98 13.24 9.97 -2.35
CA ARG A 98 12.99 11.09 -3.29
C ARG A 98 11.51 11.43 -3.45
N SER A 99 10.63 10.57 -2.95
CA SER A 99 9.18 10.79 -3.06
C SER A 99 8.69 11.76 -1.99
N PRO A 100 7.60 12.49 -2.26
CA PRO A 100 6.95 13.29 -1.22
C PRO A 100 6.67 12.43 0.02
N PRO A 101 6.86 12.97 1.23
CA PRO A 101 6.65 12.19 2.46
C PRO A 101 5.25 11.54 2.53
N LEU A 102 4.21 12.26 2.10
CA LEU A 102 2.83 11.73 2.01
C LEU A 102 2.70 10.55 1.06
N ALA A 103 3.43 10.55 -0.06
CA ALA A 103 3.40 9.47 -1.01
C ALA A 103 4.00 8.18 -0.44
N SER A 104 5.16 8.30 0.20
CA SER A 104 5.83 7.18 0.87
C SER A 104 4.95 6.61 2.00
N TYR A 105 4.27 7.50 2.74
CA TYR A 105 3.33 7.13 3.78
C TYR A 105 2.12 6.36 3.23
N LEU A 106 1.49 6.88 2.18
CA LEU A 106 0.36 6.23 1.51
C LEU A 106 0.71 4.81 1.10
N LEU A 107 1.87 4.61 0.45
CA LEU A 107 2.33 3.29 0.04
C LEU A 107 2.50 2.33 1.23
N GLN A 108 3.12 2.78 2.32
CA GLN A 108 3.30 1.99 3.53
C GLN A 108 1.97 1.63 4.19
N SER A 109 1.03 2.58 4.25
CA SER A 109 -0.32 2.35 4.78
C SER A 109 -1.09 1.32 3.96
N LEU A 110 -0.99 1.37 2.62
CA LEU A 110 -1.62 0.38 1.73
C LEU A 110 -1.02 -1.02 1.92
N ILE A 111 0.30 -1.12 2.08
CA ILE A 111 0.98 -2.38 2.38
C ILE A 111 0.51 -2.95 3.72
N ALA A 112 0.44 -2.13 4.75
CA ALA A 112 -0.06 -2.55 6.06
C ALA A 112 -1.52 -3.03 5.99
N ALA A 113 -2.37 -2.35 5.20
CA ALA A 113 -3.73 -2.77 4.96
C ALA A 113 -3.81 -4.14 4.25
N ILE A 114 -3.03 -4.34 3.18
CA ILE A 114 -2.95 -5.62 2.46
C ILE A 114 -2.48 -6.75 3.37
N ARG A 115 -1.48 -6.50 4.22
CA ARG A 115 -1.00 -7.51 5.17
C ARG A 115 -2.08 -7.93 6.14
N ARG A 116 -2.83 -6.98 6.70
CA ARG A 116 -3.97 -7.29 7.58
C ARG A 116 -5.04 -8.10 6.87
N ASP A 117 -5.43 -7.69 5.66
CA ASP A 117 -6.49 -8.33 4.88
C ASP A 117 -6.15 -9.78 4.50
N TYR A 118 -4.88 -10.06 4.21
CA TYR A 118 -4.41 -11.41 3.91
C TYR A 118 -3.90 -12.20 5.14
N GLY A 119 -4.01 -11.67 6.36
CA GLY A 119 -3.54 -12.34 7.57
C GLY A 119 -2.02 -12.53 7.65
N LEU A 120 -1.26 -11.67 6.97
CA LEU A 120 0.20 -11.71 6.92
C LEU A 120 0.81 -11.12 8.20
N PRO A 121 2.01 -11.56 8.61
CA PRO A 121 2.70 -11.01 9.77
C PRO A 121 2.88 -9.49 9.65
N PRO A 122 2.67 -8.73 10.74
CA PRO A 122 2.92 -7.30 10.74
C PRO A 122 4.39 -7.01 10.45
N THR A 123 4.65 -5.87 9.84
CA THR A 123 5.99 -5.40 9.50
C THR A 123 6.82 -5.15 10.77
N GLU A 124 7.94 -5.85 10.95
CA GLU A 124 8.80 -5.74 12.15
C GLU A 124 9.41 -4.34 12.36
N ARG A 125 9.42 -3.48 11.34
CA ARG A 125 10.15 -2.19 11.34
C ARG A 125 9.35 -0.97 10.90
N VAL A 126 8.02 -0.95 11.06
CA VAL A 126 7.28 0.32 10.95
C VAL A 126 7.71 1.34 12.02
N GLY A 127 8.46 0.93 13.06
CA GLY A 127 9.06 1.82 14.05
C GLY A 127 10.07 2.85 13.53
N ASN A 128 10.63 2.68 12.33
CA ASN A 128 11.50 3.69 11.68
C ASN A 128 10.89 4.27 10.39
N ALA A 129 9.65 3.89 10.07
CA ALA A 129 8.96 4.35 8.88
C ALA A 129 8.45 5.76 9.11
N VAL A 130 9.31 6.75 8.80
CA VAL A 130 8.99 8.19 8.74
C VAL A 130 8.27 8.66 10.02
N ASP A 131 9.04 9.09 11.02
CA ASP A 131 8.46 9.79 12.15
C ASP A 131 7.74 11.05 11.63
N PHE A 132 6.40 10.94 11.52
CA PHE A 132 5.50 11.96 10.98
C PHE A 132 5.65 13.29 11.74
N ARG A 133 6.12 13.22 12.99
CA ARG A 133 6.39 14.38 13.83
C ARG A 133 7.73 15.05 13.55
N SER A 134 8.70 14.33 12.98
CA SER A 134 10.07 14.85 12.76
C SER A 134 10.30 15.46 11.38
N THR A 135 9.38 15.23 10.42
CA THR A 135 9.52 15.81 9.08
C THR A 135 8.80 17.16 9.05
N ASN A 136 9.53 18.24 9.27
CA ASN A 136 9.04 19.64 9.28
C ASN A 136 8.24 20.04 8.00
N SER A 137 8.38 19.27 6.93
CA SER A 137 7.69 19.43 5.64
C SER A 137 6.22 18.95 5.64
N PHE A 138 5.81 18.07 6.56
CA PHE A 138 4.41 17.61 6.65
C PHE A 138 3.49 18.67 7.24
N GLN A 139 3.93 19.40 8.27
CA GLN A 139 3.10 20.36 9.03
C GLN A 139 2.57 21.53 8.20
N LYS A 140 3.11 21.77 6.99
CA LYS A 140 2.62 22.84 6.10
C LYS A 140 1.49 22.41 5.16
N VAL A 141 1.19 21.11 5.08
CA VAL A 141 0.31 20.52 4.05
C VAL A 141 -0.89 19.79 4.67
N VAL A 142 -0.92 19.62 6.00
CA VAL A 142 -2.01 18.96 6.70
C VAL A 142 -2.62 19.86 7.77
N ASP A 143 -3.95 19.84 7.87
CA ASP A 143 -4.68 20.53 8.93
C ASP A 143 -4.95 19.56 10.09
N ARG A 144 -4.29 19.81 11.23
CA ARG A 144 -4.39 18.97 12.41
C ARG A 144 -5.69 19.26 13.17
N ARG A 145 -6.57 18.26 13.26
CA ARG A 145 -7.87 18.40 13.93
C ARG A 145 -8.02 17.48 15.12
N MET A 146 -8.64 18.03 16.17
CA MET A 146 -9.16 17.25 17.28
C MET A 146 -10.52 16.68 16.90
N ILE A 147 -10.70 15.38 17.11
CA ILE A 147 -11.90 14.64 16.77
C ILE A 147 -12.54 14.13 18.06
N ARG A 148 -13.86 14.28 18.18
CA ARG A 148 -14.64 13.72 19.29
C ARG A 148 -15.21 12.37 18.91
N GLU A 149 -15.48 11.53 19.90
CA GLU A 149 -16.28 10.32 19.69
C GLU A 149 -17.64 10.68 19.05
N GLY A 150 -18.08 9.85 18.10
CA GLY A 150 -19.28 10.08 17.31
C GLY A 150 -19.11 11.03 16.11
N HIS A 151 -17.94 11.66 15.94
CA HIS A 151 -17.68 12.50 14.77
C HIS A 151 -17.74 11.69 13.47
N VAL A 152 -18.55 12.13 12.52
CA VAL A 152 -18.67 11.54 11.19
C VAL A 152 -17.75 12.29 10.23
N PHE A 153 -16.83 11.58 9.58
CA PHE A 153 -15.90 12.14 8.60
C PHE A 153 -16.55 12.26 7.22
N PHE A 154 -17.27 11.22 6.80
CA PHE A 154 -18.07 11.16 5.59
C PHE A 154 -19.11 10.06 5.72
N SER A 155 -20.18 10.18 4.95
CA SER A 155 -21.26 9.22 4.80
C SER A 155 -21.42 8.78 3.34
N PRO A 156 -22.21 7.72 3.07
CA PRO A 156 -22.44 7.27 1.70
C PRO A 156 -22.93 8.39 0.79
N ASN A 157 -22.36 8.44 -0.41
CA ASN A 157 -22.58 9.42 -1.46
C ASN A 157 -22.11 10.85 -1.16
N ASP A 158 -21.44 11.10 -0.03
CA ASP A 158 -20.88 12.41 0.24
C ASP A 158 -19.72 12.72 -0.73
N PRO A 159 -19.55 14.00 -1.13
CA PRO A 159 -18.38 14.40 -1.88
C PRO A 159 -17.14 14.25 -1.00
N VAL A 160 -16.15 13.48 -1.45
CA VAL A 160 -14.89 13.32 -0.72
C VAL A 160 -13.88 14.34 -1.21
N ASN A 161 -13.45 15.21 -0.30
CA ASN A 161 -12.50 16.29 -0.54
C ASN A 161 -11.24 16.17 0.33
N ALA A 162 -11.10 15.10 1.12
CA ALA A 162 -9.94 14.88 1.97
C ALA A 162 -9.72 13.38 2.26
N ALA A 163 -8.47 13.06 2.59
CA ALA A 163 -8.07 11.83 3.27
C ALA A 163 -7.60 12.18 4.69
N TYR A 164 -7.61 11.20 5.58
CA TYR A 164 -7.42 11.43 7.01
C TYR A 164 -6.38 10.46 7.56
N LEU A 165 -5.39 11.00 8.25
CA LEU A 165 -4.39 10.23 8.97
C LEU A 165 -4.66 10.28 10.47
N ILE A 166 -4.88 9.12 11.08
CA ILE A 166 -5.14 8.99 12.52
C ILE A 166 -3.82 9.08 13.29
N GLN A 167 -3.68 10.11 14.13
CA GLN A 167 -2.56 10.25 15.07
C GLN A 167 -2.88 9.64 16.43
N SER A 168 -4.14 9.75 16.87
CA SER A 168 -4.68 9.11 18.06
C SER A 168 -6.19 8.89 17.92
N GLY A 169 -6.74 7.98 18.73
CA GLY A 169 -8.14 7.58 18.65
C GLY A 169 -8.36 6.41 17.69
N ARG A 170 -9.64 6.12 17.39
CA ARG A 170 -10.05 5.01 16.53
C ARG A 170 -11.22 5.44 15.66
N VAL A 171 -11.18 5.03 14.40
CA VAL A 171 -12.23 5.28 13.39
C VAL A 171 -12.77 3.94 12.91
N ALA A 172 -14.09 3.82 12.82
CA ALA A 172 -14.78 2.67 12.27
C ALA A 172 -15.47 3.03 10.95
N LEU A 173 -15.51 2.08 10.02
CA LEU A 173 -16.40 2.11 8.87
C LEU A 173 -17.65 1.30 9.20
N ARG A 174 -18.82 1.85 8.84
CA ARG A 174 -20.14 1.24 9.03
C ARG A 174 -20.97 1.34 7.76
N PRO A 175 -21.79 0.34 7.44
CA PRO A 175 -22.68 0.41 6.28
C PRO A 175 -23.79 1.44 6.50
N GLY A 176 -24.29 2.03 5.40
CA GLY A 176 -25.38 2.99 5.44
C GLY A 176 -24.99 4.37 5.99
N ARG A 177 -25.99 5.25 6.13
CA ARG A 177 -25.82 6.60 6.70
C ARG A 177 -26.05 6.56 8.22
N GLY A 178 -25.11 7.12 8.98
CA GLY A 178 -25.24 7.29 10.43
C GLY A 178 -24.11 6.63 11.23
N THR A 179 -24.20 6.73 12.56
CA THR A 179 -23.16 6.25 13.49
C THR A 179 -23.45 4.85 14.05
N LEU A 180 -24.66 4.32 13.84
CA LEU A 180 -25.09 3.00 14.29
C LEU A 180 -24.79 1.94 13.22
N GLY A 181 -24.74 0.67 13.62
CA GLY A 181 -24.48 -0.47 12.73
C GLY A 181 -23.20 -1.23 13.06
N GLU A 182 -23.07 -2.41 12.47
CA GLU A 182 -21.90 -3.26 12.66
C GLU A 182 -20.64 -2.61 12.06
N GLU A 183 -19.53 -2.74 12.77
CA GLU A 183 -18.23 -2.27 12.32
C GLU A 183 -17.68 -3.25 11.27
N ILE A 184 -17.61 -2.81 10.02
CA ILE A 184 -17.04 -3.63 8.94
C ILE A 184 -15.51 -3.54 8.92
N ALA A 185 -14.94 -2.47 9.47
CA ALA A 185 -13.50 -2.27 9.61
C ALA A 185 -13.23 -1.16 10.63
N SER A 186 -12.08 -1.23 11.31
CA SER A 186 -11.53 -0.10 12.06
C SER A 186 -10.06 0.19 11.81
N PHE A 187 -9.75 1.45 12.08
CA PHE A 187 -8.47 2.11 11.84
C PHE A 187 -8.04 2.78 13.13
N GLY A 188 -6.77 2.58 13.49
CA GLY A 188 -6.14 3.18 14.66
C GLY A 188 -4.99 4.10 14.28
N PRO A 189 -4.18 4.53 15.26
CA PRO A 189 -3.02 5.38 15.02
C PRO A 189 -2.11 4.85 13.91
N GLY A 190 -1.66 5.73 13.03
CA GLY A 190 -0.85 5.38 11.86
C GLY A 190 -1.65 4.87 10.66
N SER A 191 -2.98 4.80 10.73
CA SER A 191 -3.79 4.43 9.56
C SER A 191 -4.20 5.68 8.77
N LEU A 192 -4.05 5.61 7.44
CA LEU A 192 -4.73 6.52 6.51
C LEU A 192 -6.09 5.93 6.12
N PHE A 193 -7.13 6.75 6.04
CA PHE A 193 -8.44 6.37 5.52
C PHE A 193 -9.07 7.47 4.64
N GLY A 194 -10.01 7.09 3.77
CA GLY A 194 -10.67 7.98 2.81
C GLY A 194 -9.87 8.23 1.52
N GLU A 195 -8.60 7.83 1.49
CA GLU A 195 -7.70 7.92 0.34
C GLU A 195 -8.23 7.18 -0.88
N ILE A 196 -8.93 6.06 -0.65
CA ILE A 196 -9.47 5.22 -1.71
C ILE A 196 -10.49 5.99 -2.57
N TYR A 197 -11.26 6.89 -1.96
CA TYR A 197 -12.26 7.69 -2.64
C TYR A 197 -11.62 8.85 -3.42
N LEU A 198 -10.53 9.44 -2.90
CA LEU A 198 -9.73 10.40 -3.65
C LEU A 198 -9.06 9.75 -4.87
N LEU A 199 -8.51 8.55 -4.72
CA LEU A 199 -7.77 7.84 -5.76
C LEU A 199 -8.66 7.28 -6.87
N THR A 200 -9.83 6.77 -6.51
CA THR A 200 -10.75 6.14 -7.46
C THR A 200 -11.76 7.13 -8.04
N GLY A 201 -11.96 8.28 -7.39
CA GLY A 201 -13.01 9.23 -7.72
C GLY A 201 -14.43 8.72 -7.42
N ARG A 202 -14.56 7.53 -6.83
CA ARG A 202 -15.87 6.97 -6.45
C ARG A 202 -16.33 7.59 -5.13
N PRO A 203 -17.64 7.88 -4.98
CA PRO A 203 -18.16 8.32 -3.71
C PRO A 203 -18.11 7.18 -2.67
N PRO A 204 -18.14 7.51 -1.37
CA PRO A 204 -18.26 6.53 -0.31
C PRO A 204 -19.54 5.73 -0.41
N ASP A 205 -19.45 4.47 -0.04
CA ASP A 205 -20.54 3.51 0.15
C ASP A 205 -20.79 3.19 1.63
N VAL A 206 -19.97 3.75 2.52
CA VAL A 206 -19.97 3.52 3.97
C VAL A 206 -19.85 4.86 4.72
N THR A 207 -20.23 4.86 6.00
CA THR A 207 -19.97 5.96 6.92
C THR A 207 -18.69 5.72 7.70
N ALA A 208 -17.79 6.71 7.72
CA ALA A 208 -16.63 6.73 8.60
C ALA A 208 -16.91 7.55 9.86
N VAL A 209 -16.76 6.94 11.02
CA VAL A 209 -17.10 7.54 12.32
C VAL A 209 -16.00 7.31 13.35
N ALA A 210 -15.66 8.35 14.10
CA ALA A 210 -14.78 8.24 15.25
C ALA A 210 -15.48 7.47 16.37
N VAL A 211 -14.94 6.30 16.72
CA VAL A 211 -15.42 5.47 17.84
C VAL A 211 -14.68 5.75 19.14
N SER A 212 -13.56 6.47 19.07
CA SER A 212 -12.98 7.17 20.22
C SER A 212 -12.40 8.50 19.76
N GLY A 213 -12.48 9.51 20.64
CA GLY A 213 -11.89 10.82 20.39
C GLY A 213 -10.37 10.77 20.25
N GLY A 214 -9.79 11.74 19.55
CA GLY A 214 -8.37 11.77 19.28
C GLY A 214 -7.96 12.90 18.34
N ILE A 215 -6.89 12.66 17.58
CA ILE A 215 -6.28 13.64 16.68
C ILE A 215 -6.14 13.00 15.31
N CYS A 216 -6.56 13.73 14.29
CA CYS A 216 -6.36 13.37 12.89
C CYS A 216 -5.72 14.52 12.12
N GLU A 217 -4.90 14.18 11.14
CA GLU A 217 -4.39 15.11 10.14
C GLU A 217 -5.31 15.02 8.93
N VAL A 218 -5.85 16.17 8.51
CA VAL A 218 -6.69 16.28 7.31
C VAL A 218 -5.79 16.63 6.13
N ILE A 219 -5.77 15.76 5.14
CA ILE A 219 -5.04 15.95 3.89
C ILE A 219 -6.09 16.29 2.83
N ASP A 220 -6.15 17.56 2.42
CA ASP A 220 -7.11 17.97 1.39
C ASP A 220 -6.80 17.30 0.03
N LYS A 221 -7.83 17.23 -0.82
CA LYS A 221 -7.77 16.57 -2.13
C LYS A 221 -6.63 17.07 -3.00
N ARG A 222 -6.36 18.38 -3.03
CA ARG A 222 -5.32 18.96 -3.89
C ARG A 222 -3.94 18.54 -3.38
N SER A 223 -3.70 18.69 -2.09
CA SER A 223 -2.45 18.26 -1.45
C SER A 223 -2.18 16.76 -1.64
N PHE A 224 -3.24 15.94 -1.57
CA PHE A 224 -3.17 14.51 -1.84
C PHE A 224 -2.82 14.22 -3.31
N GLU A 225 -3.52 14.85 -4.24
CA GLU A 225 -3.29 14.70 -5.69
C GLU A 225 -1.87 15.12 -6.08
N ASP A 226 -1.38 16.25 -5.55
CA ASP A 226 -0.02 16.74 -5.80
C ASP A 226 1.03 15.72 -5.30
N ALA A 227 0.83 15.12 -4.13
CA ALA A 227 1.72 14.09 -3.61
C ALA A 227 1.72 12.82 -4.47
N VAL A 228 0.55 12.37 -4.94
CA VAL A 228 0.42 11.21 -5.83
C VAL A 228 1.03 11.49 -7.21
N MET A 229 0.90 12.72 -7.71
CA MET A 229 1.44 13.13 -9.01
C MET A 229 2.96 13.24 -8.99
N ALA A 230 3.55 13.64 -7.87
CA ALA A 230 5.00 13.69 -7.67
C ALA A 230 5.64 12.32 -7.35
N MET A 231 4.86 11.23 -7.32
CA MET A 231 5.41 9.89 -7.17
C MET A 231 6.23 9.45 -8.39
N PRO A 232 7.38 8.78 -8.18
CA PRO A 232 8.02 8.02 -9.24
C PRO A 232 7.04 7.02 -9.89
N PRO A 233 7.11 6.81 -11.22
CA PRO A 233 6.16 5.94 -11.93
C PRO A 233 5.99 4.54 -11.33
N ILE A 234 7.08 3.96 -10.82
CA ILE A 234 7.07 2.65 -10.16
C ILE A 234 6.19 2.66 -8.89
N LEU A 235 6.33 3.66 -8.02
CA LEU A 235 5.53 3.74 -6.80
C LEU A 235 4.07 4.05 -7.11
N LYS A 236 3.81 4.90 -8.10
CA LYS A 236 2.45 5.19 -8.58
C LYS A 236 1.76 3.93 -9.12
N SER A 237 2.50 3.06 -9.82
CA SER A 237 1.98 1.76 -10.28
C SER A 237 1.62 0.85 -9.11
N LEU A 238 2.51 0.74 -8.10
CA LEU A 238 2.27 -0.05 -6.89
C LEU A 238 1.04 0.43 -6.12
N THR A 239 0.92 1.74 -5.88
CA THR A 239 -0.25 2.33 -5.22
C THR A 239 -1.54 1.92 -5.93
N ARG A 240 -1.59 2.02 -7.27
CA ARG A 240 -2.76 1.61 -8.06
C ARG A 240 -3.10 0.12 -7.89
N ILE A 241 -2.09 -0.75 -7.94
CA ILE A 241 -2.27 -2.20 -7.80
C ILE A 241 -2.83 -2.54 -6.42
N TYR A 242 -2.28 -1.95 -5.36
CA TYR A 242 -2.73 -2.21 -4.00
C TYR A 242 -4.15 -1.73 -3.73
N ILE A 243 -4.53 -0.57 -4.27
CA ILE A 243 -5.91 -0.09 -4.21
C ILE A 243 -6.84 -1.10 -4.90
N ALA A 244 -6.47 -1.56 -6.11
CA ALA A 244 -7.28 -2.53 -6.83
C ALA A 244 -7.46 -3.84 -6.04
N GLN A 245 -6.43 -4.31 -5.35
CA GLN A 245 -6.51 -5.49 -4.47
C GLN A 245 -7.45 -5.26 -3.28
N LEU A 246 -7.28 -4.16 -2.55
CA LEU A 246 -8.10 -3.82 -1.39
C LEU A 246 -9.57 -3.55 -1.74
N THR A 247 -9.86 -3.03 -2.95
CA THR A 247 -11.24 -2.89 -3.41
C THR A 247 -11.90 -4.21 -3.78
N LYS A 248 -11.16 -5.17 -4.36
CA LYS A 248 -11.70 -6.48 -4.74
C LYS A 248 -11.99 -7.37 -3.54
N ALA A 249 -11.14 -7.31 -2.50
CA ALA A 249 -11.33 -8.08 -1.28
C ALA A 249 -12.65 -7.78 -0.54
N LYS A 250 -13.21 -6.57 -0.73
CA LYS A 250 -14.48 -6.15 -0.12
C LYS A 250 -15.73 -6.59 -0.87
N VAL A 251 -15.60 -7.18 -2.05
CA VAL A 251 -16.71 -7.59 -2.93
C VAL A 251 -16.81 -9.12 -3.05
N GLY A 252 -15.95 -9.86 -2.35
CA GLY A 252 -15.89 -11.33 -2.36
C GLY A 252 -16.43 -11.96 -1.09
#